data_AF-A0A342K3V8-F1
#
_entry.id   AF-A0A342K3V8-F1
#
_cell.length_a   1.000
_cell.length_b   1.000
_cell.length_c   1.000
_cell.angle_alpha   90.00
_cell.angle_beta   90.00
_cell.angle_gamma   90.00
#
_symmetry.space_group_name_H-M   'P 1'
#
loop_
_entity.id
_entity.type
_entity.pdbx_description
1 polymer ?
#
loop_
_entity_poly.entity_id
_entity_poly.type
_entity_poly.pdbx_seq_one_letter_code
_entity_poly.pdbx_strand_id
1 'polypeptide(L)'
;MLSIIIIWGIVVLLACVYNSGYYNSALVNNRNSGVWSSSFECGFMSHSLKINSFSSGVFVLLVFFVIFDLEVSLLLNSVYQEEFWSNLLFYCSFLLIMGLSFLIEVFCGFVRWQK
;
A
#
# COMPACT_ATOMS: atom_id res chain seq x y z
N MET A 1 -32.58 -5.72 -14.99
CA MET A 1 -31.71 -6.91 -15.07
C MET A 1 -31.18 -7.11 -16.49
N LEU A 2 -32.02 -7.42 -17.48
CA LEU A 2 -31.60 -7.59 -18.88
C LEU A 2 -30.88 -6.38 -19.48
N SER A 3 -31.36 -5.16 -19.25
CA SER A 3 -30.71 -3.92 -19.73
C SER A 3 -29.29 -3.75 -19.20
N ILE A 4 -29.05 -4.07 -17.93
CA ILE A 4 -27.73 -3.95 -17.28
C ILE A 4 -26.74 -4.96 -17.87
N ILE A 5 -27.20 -6.19 -18.13
CA ILE A 5 -26.39 -7.25 -18.74
C ILE A 5 -25.99 -6.88 -20.17
N ILE A 6 -26.91 -6.28 -20.93
CA ILE A 6 -26.64 -5.82 -22.30
C ILE A 6 -25.58 -4.71 -22.31
N ILE A 7 -25.70 -3.74 -21.39
CA ILE A 7 -24.73 -2.63 -21.28
C ILE A 7 -23.34 -3.18 -20.91
N TRP A 8 -23.25 -4.09 -19.94
CA TRP A 8 -21.99 -4.73 -19.56
C TRP A 8 -21.37 -5.55 -20.70
N GLY A 9 -22.20 -6.30 -21.44
CA GLY A 9 -21.75 -7.05 -22.61
C GLY A 9 -21.16 -6.15 -23.68
N ILE A 10 -21.78 -4.99 -23.95
CA ILE A 10 -21.28 -4.00 -24.91
C ILE A 10 -19.94 -3.42 -24.46
N VAL A 11 -19.78 -3.09 -23.17
CA VAL A 11 -18.53 -2.54 -22.64
C VAL A 11 -17.39 -3.56 -22.75
N VAL A 12 -17.63 -4.83 -22.41
CA VAL A 12 -16.64 -5.89 -22.54
C VAL A 12 -16.27 -6.15 -24.00
N LEU A 13 -17.26 -6.13 -24.90
CA LEU A 13 -17.02 -6.31 -26.33
C LEU A 13 -16.17 -5.17 -26.91
N LEU A 14 -16.44 -3.92 -26.54
CA LEU A 14 -15.63 -2.76 -26.93
C LEU A 14 -14.18 -2.87 -26.40
N ALA A 15 -14.01 -3.29 -25.14
CA ALA A 15 -12.69 -3.51 -24.56
C ALA A 15 -11.92 -4.65 -25.27
N CYS A 16 -12.60 -5.75 -25.60
CA CYS A 16 -12.02 -6.84 -26.37
C CYS A 16 -11.63 -6.40 -27.78
N VAL A 17 -12.47 -5.63 -28.48
CA VAL A 17 -12.16 -5.11 -29.82
C VAL A 17 -10.96 -4.16 -29.78
N TYR A 18 -10.89 -3.26 -28.79
CA TYR A 18 -9.74 -2.38 -28.61
C TYR A 18 -8.45 -3.17 -28.37
N ASN A 19 -8.50 -4.20 -27.51
CA ASN A 19 -7.34 -5.00 -27.16
C ASN A 19 -6.98 -6.08 -28.20
N SER A 20 -7.91 -6.41 -29.11
CA SER A 20 -7.72 -7.43 -30.15
C SER A 20 -6.64 -7.08 -31.18
N GLY A 21 -6.11 -5.85 -31.14
CA GLY A 21 -5.02 -5.43 -32.02
C GLY A 21 -5.40 -5.46 -33.50
N TYR A 22 -6.69 -5.54 -33.84
CA TYR A 22 -7.14 -5.61 -35.23
C TYR A 22 -6.85 -4.29 -35.99
N TYR A 23 -6.85 -3.16 -35.28
CA TYR A 23 -6.39 -1.87 -35.80
C TYR A 23 -4.86 -1.71 -35.83
N ASN A 24 -4.11 -2.69 -35.29
CA ASN A 24 -2.65 -2.80 -35.43
C ASN A 24 -2.26 -3.51 -36.74
N SER A 25 -3.14 -3.57 -37.74
CA SER A 25 -2.81 -3.98 -39.10
C SER A 25 -2.21 -2.82 -39.91
N ALA A 26 -1.32 -2.05 -39.30
CA ALA A 26 -0.44 -1.12 -39.98
C ALA A 26 1.00 -1.49 -39.65
N LEU A 27 1.56 -2.36 -40.51
CA LEU A 27 2.94 -2.28 -40.96
C LEU A 27 3.99 -2.54 -39.86
N VAL A 28 4.50 -3.78 -39.83
CA VAL A 28 5.91 -4.24 -40.01
C VAL A 28 7.09 -3.25 -39.88
N ASN A 29 6.93 -1.93 -39.77
CA ASN A 29 8.03 -0.97 -39.80
C ASN A 29 7.86 0.27 -38.91
N ASN A 30 7.31 0.15 -37.71
CA ASN A 30 7.52 1.16 -36.68
C ASN A 30 7.64 0.53 -35.30
N ARG A 31 8.88 0.41 -34.83
CA ARG A 31 9.30 -0.08 -33.50
C ARG A 31 8.85 0.83 -32.35
N ASN A 32 7.75 1.58 -32.51
CA ASN A 32 7.32 2.65 -31.63
C ASN A 32 5.90 2.50 -31.07
N SER A 33 5.12 1.49 -31.47
CA SER A 33 3.74 1.32 -30.98
C SER A 33 3.64 0.91 -29.50
N GLY A 34 4.74 0.44 -28.90
CA GLY A 34 4.82 0.11 -27.47
C GLY A 34 5.27 1.25 -26.56
N VAL A 35 5.73 2.39 -27.10
CA VAL A 35 6.37 3.47 -26.32
C VAL A 35 5.42 4.11 -25.31
N TRP A 36 4.13 4.15 -25.63
CA TRP A 36 3.09 4.72 -24.76
C TRP A 36 2.64 3.77 -23.64
N SER A 37 2.89 2.46 -23.81
CA SER A 37 2.52 1.42 -22.83
C SER A 37 3.73 0.88 -22.06
N SER A 38 4.96 1.34 -22.38
CA SER A 38 6.18 0.91 -21.70
C SER A 38 6.46 1.72 -20.44
N SER A 39 7.06 1.09 -19.44
CA SER A 39 7.59 1.78 -18.26
C SER A 39 8.63 2.83 -18.67
N PHE A 40 8.60 4.01 -18.06
CA PHE A 40 9.61 5.04 -18.28
C PHE A 40 10.94 4.61 -17.64
N GLU A 41 11.92 4.26 -18.46
CA GLU A 41 13.25 3.82 -18.04
C GLU A 41 14.36 4.69 -18.65
N CYS A 42 14.07 5.98 -18.82
CA CYS A 42 15.03 6.96 -19.34
C CYS A 42 15.69 6.54 -20.68
N GLY A 43 14.95 5.84 -21.55
CA GLY A 43 15.42 5.42 -22.87
C GLY A 43 16.16 4.08 -22.94
N PHE A 44 16.31 3.36 -21.81
CA PHE A 44 16.88 2.01 -21.79
C PHE A 44 15.81 0.92 -21.96
N MET A 45 16.23 -0.28 -22.36
CA MET A 45 15.36 -1.46 -22.43
C MET A 45 15.19 -2.08 -21.05
N SER A 46 13.96 -2.45 -20.70
CA SER A 46 13.62 -3.08 -19.43
C SER A 46 14.29 -4.43 -19.28
N HIS A 47 15.42 -4.42 -18.57
CA HIS A 47 16.05 -5.62 -18.09
C HIS A 47 15.51 -5.91 -16.69
N SER A 48 14.95 -7.11 -16.52
CA SER A 48 14.36 -7.66 -15.30
C SER A 48 12.95 -7.18 -14.93
N LEU A 49 12.15 -8.13 -14.44
CA LEU A 49 10.89 -7.85 -13.77
C LEU A 49 11.18 -6.88 -12.61
N LYS A 50 10.54 -5.72 -12.60
CA LYS A 50 10.51 -4.83 -11.43
C LYS A 50 9.73 -5.52 -10.30
N ILE A 51 10.31 -6.55 -9.68
CA ILE A 51 10.07 -6.78 -8.27
C ILE A 51 10.68 -5.55 -7.61
N ASN A 52 9.81 -4.62 -7.21
CA ASN A 52 10.19 -3.57 -6.28
C ASN A 52 10.76 -4.31 -5.08
N SER A 53 12.08 -4.32 -4.94
CA SER A 53 12.75 -4.73 -3.71
C SER A 53 12.41 -3.69 -2.67
N PHE A 54 11.17 -3.74 -2.18
CA PHE A 54 10.74 -2.95 -1.06
C PHE A 54 11.67 -3.31 0.08
N SER A 55 12.35 -2.31 0.63
CA SER A 55 13.24 -2.54 1.75
C SER A 55 12.42 -3.16 2.88
N SER A 56 12.92 -4.26 3.44
CA SER A 56 12.29 -4.93 4.58
C SER A 56 11.99 -3.97 5.74
N GLY A 57 12.75 -2.87 5.85
CA GLY A 57 12.52 -1.82 6.86
C GLY A 57 11.15 -1.14 6.75
N VAL A 58 10.66 -0.86 5.55
CA VAL A 58 9.36 -0.19 5.39
C VAL A 58 8.21 -1.14 5.69
N PHE A 59 8.39 -2.45 5.44
CA PHE A 59 7.41 -3.46 5.84
C PHE A 59 7.32 -3.58 7.35
N VAL A 60 8.48 -3.60 8.03
CA VAL A 60 8.55 -3.65 9.51
C VAL A 60 7.92 -2.40 10.14
N LEU A 61 8.19 -1.21 9.60
CA LEU A 61 7.54 0.04 10.05
C LEU A 61 6.01 -0.01 9.92
N LEU A 62 5.48 -0.59 8.84
CA LEU A 62 4.03 -0.74 8.65
C LEU A 62 3.41 -1.65 9.73
N VAL A 63 4.08 -2.75 10.08
CA VAL A 63 3.62 -3.66 11.13
C VAL A 63 3.58 -2.95 12.49
N PHE A 64 4.64 -2.22 12.85
CA PHE A 64 4.66 -1.44 14.10
C PHE A 64 3.62 -0.33 14.11
N PHE A 65 3.40 0.35 12.98
CA PHE A 65 2.36 1.35 12.84
C PHE A 65 0.96 0.80 13.18
N VAL A 66 0.62 -0.39 12.68
CA VAL A 66 -0.68 -1.03 12.96
C VAL A 66 -0.82 -1.39 14.45
N ILE A 67 0.25 -1.87 15.08
CA ILE A 67 0.25 -2.19 16.51
C ILE A 67 0.05 -0.92 17.34
N PHE A 68 0.80 0.15 17.03
CA PHE A 68 0.71 1.42 17.75
C PHE A 68 -0.68 2.06 17.62
N ASP A 69 -1.32 1.97 16.44
CA ASP A 69 -2.69 2.45 16.23
C ASP A 69 -3.72 1.70 17.10
N LEU A 70 -3.53 0.39 17.28
CA LEU A 70 -4.36 -0.42 18.17
C LEU A 70 -4.15 0.00 19.63
N GLU A 71 -2.92 0.19 20.07
CA GLU A 71 -2.61 0.60 21.44
C GLU A 71 -3.19 1.98 21.78
N VAL A 72 -3.13 2.93 20.85
CA VAL A 72 -3.78 4.25 21.01
C VAL A 72 -5.30 4.12 21.05
N SER A 73 -5.89 3.23 20.24
CA SER A 73 -7.34 2.96 20.28
C SER A 73 -7.78 2.40 21.64
N LEU A 74 -6.97 1.52 22.25
CA LEU A 74 -7.21 1.02 23.61
C LEU A 74 -7.10 2.13 24.65
N LEU A 75 -6.13 3.03 24.51
CA LEU A 75 -6.00 4.18 25.39
C LEU A 75 -7.21 5.11 25.28
N LEU A 76 -7.71 5.36 24.06
CA LEU A 76 -8.89 6.19 23.84
C LEU A 76 -10.12 5.60 24.55
N ASN A 77 -10.25 4.28 24.57
CA ASN A 77 -11.34 3.59 25.26
C ASN A 77 -11.36 3.86 26.77
N SER A 78 -10.22 4.20 27.38
CA SER A 78 -10.14 4.50 28.82
C SER A 78 -10.94 5.73 29.24
N VAL A 79 -11.10 6.72 28.34
CA VAL A 79 -11.86 7.95 28.61
C VAL A 79 -13.37 7.69 28.68
N TYR A 80 -13.84 6.63 28.04
CA TYR A 80 -15.25 6.24 28.03
C TYR A 80 -15.65 5.32 29.19
N GLN A 81 -14.70 4.87 30.01
CA GLN A 81 -14.98 4.00 31.15
C GLN A 81 -15.25 4.81 32.42
N GLU A 82 -16.34 4.49 33.10
CA GLU A 82 -16.75 5.11 34.38
C GLU A 82 -15.77 4.78 35.54
N GLU A 83 -14.99 3.71 35.40
CA GLU A 83 -14.05 3.17 36.39
C GLU A 83 -12.60 3.64 36.15
N PHE A 84 -12.42 4.93 35.83
CA PHE A 84 -11.09 5.49 35.53
C PHE A 84 -10.15 5.47 36.76
N TRP A 85 -10.67 5.86 37.92
CA TRP A 85 -9.87 6.03 39.13
C TRP A 85 -9.40 4.71 39.76
N SER A 86 -10.21 3.65 39.67
CA SER A 86 -9.83 2.31 40.18
C SER A 86 -8.70 1.70 39.34
N ASN A 87 -8.68 1.97 38.04
CA ASN A 87 -7.72 1.38 37.10
C ASN A 87 -6.56 2.31 36.71
N LEU A 88 -6.39 3.45 37.39
CA LEU A 88 -5.39 4.47 37.05
C LEU A 88 -3.96 3.92 37.00
N LEU A 89 -3.61 3.01 37.91
CA LEU A 89 -2.28 2.38 37.93
C LEU A 89 -2.01 1.55 36.66
N PHE A 90 -3.02 0.83 36.17
CA PHE A 90 -2.91 0.05 34.93
C PHE A 90 -2.78 0.97 33.70
N TYR A 91 -3.48 2.09 33.67
CA TYR A 91 -3.32 3.07 32.60
C TYR A 91 -1.95 3.74 32.61
N CYS A 92 -1.41 4.07 33.79
CA CYS A 92 -0.05 4.59 33.92
C CYS A 92 1.02 3.58 33.50
N SER A 93 0.88 2.30 33.89
CA SER A 93 1.83 1.27 33.45
C SER A 93 1.74 1.00 31.95
N PHE A 94 0.53 1.04 31.37
CA PHE A 94 0.32 0.93 29.93
C PHE A 94 1.01 2.06 29.15
N LEU A 95 0.88 3.31 29.60
CA LEU A 95 1.57 4.46 29.02
C LEU A 95 3.10 4.32 29.08
N LEU A 96 3.65 3.83 30.21
CA LEU A 96 5.08 3.59 30.34
C LEU A 96 5.57 2.53 29.35
N ILE A 97 4.84 1.43 29.18
CA ILE A 97 5.20 0.36 28.23
C ILE A 97 5.16 0.88 26.79
N MET A 98 4.09 1.60 26.40
CA MET A 98 4.02 2.22 25.07
C MET A 98 5.21 3.15 24.80
N GLY A 99 5.54 4.01 25.77
CA GLY A 99 6.67 4.93 25.65
C GLY A 99 8.02 4.20 25.52
N LEU A 100 8.24 3.14 26.29
CA LEU A 100 9.45 2.32 26.21
C LEU A 100 9.57 1.61 24.85
N SER A 101 8.48 1.02 24.35
CA SER A 101 8.44 0.37 23.03
C SER A 101 8.82 1.34 21.91
N PHE A 102 8.27 2.55 21.95
CA PHE A 102 8.59 3.60 20.98
C PHE A 102 10.07 4.03 21.06
N LEU A 103 10.62 4.17 22.27
CA LEU A 103 12.05 4.49 22.43
C LEU A 103 12.93 3.39 21.85
N ILE A 104 12.61 2.11 22.10
CA ILE A 104 13.35 0.97 21.54
C ILE A 104 13.34 1.01 20.00
N GLU A 105 12.18 1.30 19.39
CA GLU A 105 12.05 1.42 17.93
C GLU A 105 12.98 2.50 17.35
N VAL A 106 13.01 3.67 18.00
CA VAL A 106 13.88 4.79 17.61
C VAL A 106 15.36 4.43 17.76
N PHE A 107 15.75 3.80 18.87
CA PHE A 107 17.14 3.41 19.13
C PHE A 107 17.63 2.29 18.21
N CYS A 108 16.78 1.33 17.85
CA CYS A 108 17.10 0.31 16.84
C CYS A 108 17.28 0.89 15.43
N GLY A 109 16.89 2.16 15.21
CA GLY A 109 17.14 2.86 13.96
C GLY A 109 16.17 2.45 12.83
N PHE A 110 15.05 1.80 13.15
CA PHE A 110 14.01 1.49 12.15
C PHE A 110 13.44 2.77 11.50
N VAL A 111 13.41 3.87 12.26
CA VAL A 111 12.93 5.17 11.80
C VAL A 111 13.97 5.94 10.96
N ARG A 112 15.26 5.54 10.98
CA ARG A 112 16.30 6.21 10.22
C ARG A 112 16.23 5.79 8.75
N TRP A 113 15.77 6.70 7.91
CA TRP A 113 15.84 6.57 6.47
C TRP A 113 17.33 6.58 6.06
N GLN A 114 17.83 5.45 5.59
CA GLN A 114 19.13 5.40 4.94
C GLN A 114 19.04 6.23 3.66
N LYS A 115 20.02 7.12 3.46
CA LYS A 115 20.17 7.88 2.21
C LYS A 115 20.47 6.96 1.04
#